data_AF-A0A6A4HK33-F1
#
_entry.id   AF-A0A6A4HK33-F1
#
_cell.length_a   1.000
_cell.length_b   1.000
_cell.length_c   1.000
_cell.angle_alpha   90.00
_cell.angle_beta   90.00
_cell.angle_gamma   90.00
#
_symmetry.space_group_name_H-M   'P 1'
#
loop_
_entity.id
_entity.type
_entity.pdbx_description
1 polymer ?
#
loop_
_entity_poly.entity_id
_entity_poly.type
_entity_poly.pdbx_seq_one_letter_code
_entity_poly.pdbx_strand_id
1 'polypeptide(L)'
;MSADIQLYLLLYDRQQYTTPDTLCRVQAAMVDGSSSMVATAGFVAVSAELPQSIYSSTSTERKASRIQLVLGLFVPYAVFLTFSIWSALVGKQNFQLFNPMNGLYCSLHVDGFSRYGIPAYCTAIMIVLLCLQVAILVKYWQTRAKASRAFTLLKREIPFSLILRMSLFSVASILVFSTGVLFMSDLLTPWPYIVEAALPLLAVCIFGTQKDLVAVWACRRHPKKIPSLQLPDIAIPSAHVHHPSDLVLSASGSMTRFESAPPSAVERVTRNVVLEV
;
A
#
# COMPACT_ATOMS: atom_id res chain seq x y z
N MET A 1 16.26 3.78 3.45
CA MET A 1 17.12 2.60 3.72
C MET A 1 17.85 2.11 2.47
N SER A 2 17.18 1.73 1.37
CA SER A 2 17.90 1.32 0.14
C SER A 2 18.73 2.46 -0.48
N ALA A 3 18.19 3.69 -0.53
CA ALA A 3 18.91 4.85 -1.05
C ALA A 3 20.12 5.25 -0.19
N ASP A 4 20.02 5.10 1.14
CA ASP A 4 21.11 5.43 2.07
C ASP A 4 22.30 4.50 1.88
N ILE A 5 22.04 3.20 1.65
CA ILE A 5 23.08 2.19 1.39
C ILE A 5 23.81 2.50 0.08
N GLN A 6 23.08 2.92 -0.97
CA GLN A 6 23.69 3.32 -2.23
C GLN A 6 24.58 4.55 -2.06
N LEU A 7 24.13 5.56 -1.29
CA LEU A 7 24.93 6.76 -1.02
C LEU A 7 26.22 6.43 -0.22
N TYR A 8 26.13 5.53 0.75
CA TYR A 8 27.28 5.08 1.54
C TYR A 8 28.30 4.33 0.68
N LEU A 9 27.84 3.46 -0.22
CA LEU A 9 28.71 2.76 -1.18
C LEU A 9 29.41 3.75 -2.12
N LEU A 10 28.69 4.77 -2.61
CA LEU A 10 29.27 5.82 -3.45
C LEU A 10 30.33 6.66 -2.72
N LEU A 11 30.09 6.98 -1.46
CA LEU A 11 31.08 7.68 -0.63
C LEU A 11 32.33 6.85 -0.40
N TYR A 12 32.18 5.53 -0.30
CA TYR A 12 33.30 4.59 -0.11
C TYR A 12 34.14 4.41 -1.38
N ASP A 13 33.49 4.36 -2.56
CA ASP A 13 34.14 4.13 -3.85
C ASP A 13 35.08 5.27 -4.28
N ARG A 14 34.79 6.51 -3.86
CA ARG A 14 35.59 7.71 -4.21
C ARG A 14 37.04 7.65 -3.72
N GLN A 15 37.38 6.71 -2.83
CA GLN A 15 38.68 6.63 -2.17
C GLN A 15 39.64 5.62 -2.83
N GLN A 16 39.19 4.80 -3.78
CA GLN A 16 40.00 3.74 -4.40
C GLN A 16 39.91 3.74 -5.94
N TYR A 17 40.72 4.59 -6.58
CA TYR A 17 40.86 4.70 -8.04
C TYR A 17 41.58 3.51 -8.73
N THR A 18 41.75 2.38 -8.05
CA THR A 18 42.43 1.20 -8.58
C THR A 18 41.53 -0.03 -8.47
N THR A 19 40.78 -0.29 -9.56
CA THR A 19 40.03 -1.52 -9.85
C THR A 19 38.85 -1.92 -8.92
N PRO A 20 37.78 -1.11 -8.76
CA PRO A 20 36.56 -1.55 -8.08
C PRO A 20 35.51 -2.18 -9.03
N ASP A 21 35.91 -3.06 -9.96
CA ASP A 21 34.97 -3.72 -10.90
C ASP A 21 33.89 -4.55 -10.20
N THR A 22 34.22 -5.12 -9.03
CA THR A 22 33.30 -5.98 -8.26
C THR A 22 32.27 -5.16 -7.49
N LEU A 23 32.68 -4.05 -6.86
CA LEU A 23 31.77 -3.16 -6.12
C LEU A 23 30.79 -2.47 -7.07
N CYS A 24 31.30 -1.93 -8.18
CA CYS A 24 30.52 -1.34 -9.26
C CYS A 24 29.43 -2.30 -9.78
N ARG A 25 29.77 -3.58 -9.95
CA ARG A 25 28.82 -4.61 -10.37
C ARG A 25 27.76 -4.92 -9.33
N VAL A 26 28.16 -5.09 -8.07
CA VAL A 26 27.22 -5.36 -6.98
C VAL A 26 26.26 -4.18 -6.82
N GLN A 27 26.76 -2.96 -6.90
CA GLN A 27 25.94 -1.75 -6.86
C GLN A 27 24.93 -1.72 -8.01
N ALA A 28 25.36 -1.96 -9.26
CA ALA A 28 24.47 -1.99 -10.41
C ALA A 28 23.34 -3.02 -10.23
N ALA A 29 23.70 -4.25 -9.83
CA ALA A 29 22.72 -5.31 -9.57
C ALA A 29 21.76 -5.00 -8.41
N MET A 30 22.22 -4.30 -7.38
CA MET A 30 21.36 -3.86 -6.27
C MET A 30 20.41 -2.73 -6.67
N VAL A 31 20.85 -1.79 -7.52
CA VAL A 31 20.01 -0.70 -8.04
C VAL A 31 18.85 -1.28 -8.86
N ASP A 32 19.15 -2.21 -9.77
CA ASP A 32 18.16 -2.92 -10.59
C ASP A 32 17.09 -3.61 -9.72
N GLY A 33 17.52 -4.42 -8.75
CA GLY A 33 16.61 -5.12 -7.85
C GLY A 33 15.80 -4.18 -6.96
N SER A 34 16.37 -3.06 -6.52
CA SER A 34 15.70 -2.10 -5.65
C SER A 34 14.49 -1.45 -6.31
N SER A 35 14.58 -1.18 -7.62
CA SER A 35 13.47 -0.61 -8.39
C SER A 35 12.28 -1.56 -8.43
N SER A 36 12.52 -2.84 -8.72
CA SER A 36 11.48 -3.88 -8.73
C SER A 36 10.87 -4.09 -7.34
N MET A 37 11.69 -4.08 -6.28
CA MET A 37 11.24 -4.19 -4.89
C MET A 37 10.24 -3.08 -4.54
N VAL A 38 10.55 -1.83 -4.89
CA VAL A 38 9.68 -0.68 -4.59
C VAL A 38 8.34 -0.79 -5.31
N ALA A 39 8.35 -1.17 -6.59
CA ALA A 39 7.12 -1.39 -7.36
C ALA A 39 6.24 -2.48 -6.73
N THR A 40 6.83 -3.63 -6.38
CA THR A 40 6.13 -4.74 -5.74
C THR A 40 5.63 -4.36 -4.35
N ALA A 41 6.42 -3.65 -3.54
CA ALA A 41 6.00 -3.17 -2.22
C ALA A 41 4.79 -2.23 -2.32
N GLY A 42 4.80 -1.31 -3.30
CA GLY A 42 3.66 -0.45 -3.60
C GLY A 42 2.42 -1.25 -3.99
N PHE A 43 2.58 -2.25 -4.86
CA PHE A 43 1.50 -3.16 -5.24
C PHE A 43 0.91 -3.91 -4.04
N VAL A 44 1.76 -4.50 -3.19
CA VAL A 44 1.28 -5.23 -2.01
C VAL A 44 0.58 -4.28 -1.04
N ALA A 45 1.11 -3.07 -0.82
CA ALA A 45 0.49 -2.06 0.03
C ALA A 45 -0.90 -1.63 -0.46
N VAL A 46 -1.08 -1.43 -1.77
CA VAL A 46 -2.41 -1.09 -2.34
C VAL A 46 -3.36 -2.29 -2.29
N SER A 47 -2.86 -3.50 -2.59
CA SER A 47 -3.64 -4.74 -2.50
C SER A 47 -4.11 -5.04 -1.08
N ALA A 48 -3.34 -4.63 -0.09
CA ALA A 48 -3.60 -4.78 1.33
C ALA A 48 -4.79 -3.93 1.82
N GLU A 49 -5.00 -2.74 1.24
CA GLU A 49 -6.08 -1.82 1.64
C GLU A 49 -7.45 -2.18 0.98
N LEU A 50 -7.43 -2.91 -0.13
CA LEU A 50 -8.63 -3.29 -0.90
C LEU A 50 -9.66 -4.13 -0.12
N PRO A 51 -9.27 -5.25 0.54
CA PRO A 51 -10.24 -6.09 1.26
C PRO A 51 -10.88 -5.38 2.45
N GLN A 52 -10.11 -4.54 3.16
CA GLN A 52 -10.58 -3.83 4.36
C GLN A 52 -11.65 -2.79 4.02
N SER A 53 -11.58 -2.18 2.82
CA SER A 53 -12.60 -1.22 2.41
C SER A 53 -13.95 -1.89 2.07
N ILE A 54 -13.95 -3.17 1.68
CA ILE A 54 -15.15 -3.86 1.19
C ILE A 54 -15.79 -4.73 2.29
N TYR A 55 -14.99 -5.44 3.07
CA TYR A 55 -15.47 -6.37 4.09
C TYR A 55 -15.35 -5.76 5.48
N SER A 56 -16.27 -4.85 5.79
CA SER A 56 -16.48 -4.41 7.16
C SER A 56 -16.98 -5.58 8.01
N SER A 57 -16.23 -5.92 9.07
CA SER A 57 -16.78 -6.51 10.29
C SER A 57 -17.11 -8.02 10.28
N THR A 58 -16.09 -8.89 10.19
CA THR A 58 -16.17 -10.21 10.84
C THR A 58 -14.87 -10.55 11.58
N SER A 59 -14.98 -11.25 12.71
CA SER A 59 -13.93 -11.53 13.70
C SER A 59 -12.69 -12.32 13.19
N THR A 60 -12.63 -12.65 11.90
CA THR A 60 -11.52 -13.34 11.23
C THR A 60 -10.30 -12.44 10.96
N GLU A 61 -10.37 -11.14 11.28
CA GLU A 61 -9.34 -10.14 10.96
C GLU A 61 -7.94 -10.43 11.54
N ARG A 62 -7.85 -11.04 12.73
CA ARG A 62 -6.54 -11.21 13.41
C ARG A 62 -5.59 -12.15 12.67
N LYS A 63 -6.11 -13.21 12.03
CA LYS A 63 -5.26 -14.17 11.28
C LYS A 63 -4.85 -13.61 9.92
N ALA A 64 -5.78 -12.94 9.22
CA ALA A 64 -5.50 -12.30 7.94
C ALA A 64 -4.39 -11.24 8.04
N SER A 65 -4.40 -10.45 9.13
CA SER A 65 -3.38 -9.42 9.37
C SER A 65 -1.95 -9.96 9.46
N ARG A 66 -1.73 -11.12 10.11
CA ARG A 66 -0.37 -11.72 10.20
C ARG A 66 0.12 -12.20 8.84
N ILE A 67 -0.73 -12.89 8.09
CA ILE A 67 -0.39 -13.40 6.76
C ILE A 67 -0.08 -12.23 5.82
N GLN A 68 -0.91 -11.19 5.84
CA GLN A 68 -0.72 -9.98 5.04
C GLN A 68 0.57 -9.24 5.39
N LEU A 69 0.94 -9.18 6.67
CA LEU A 69 2.22 -8.62 7.12
C LEU A 69 3.40 -9.45 6.62
N VAL A 70 3.31 -10.78 6.75
CA VAL A 70 4.38 -11.69 6.28
C VAL A 70 4.53 -11.62 4.76
N LEU A 71 3.44 -11.63 3.99
CA LEU A 71 3.49 -11.46 2.53
C LEU A 71 4.00 -10.06 2.14
N GLY A 72 3.54 -9.02 2.84
CA GLY A 72 3.99 -7.64 2.64
C GLY A 72 5.48 -7.44 2.81
N LEU A 73 6.09 -8.23 3.71
CA LEU A 73 7.54 -8.21 3.90
C LEU A 73 8.26 -9.19 2.96
N PHE A 74 7.77 -10.41 2.81
CA PHE A 74 8.51 -11.45 2.09
C PHE A 74 8.52 -11.23 0.58
N VAL A 75 7.39 -10.84 -0.02
CA VAL A 75 7.24 -10.76 -1.48
C VAL A 75 8.18 -9.71 -2.11
N PRO A 76 8.28 -8.46 -1.61
CA PRO A 76 9.18 -7.47 -2.19
C PRO A 76 10.65 -7.88 -2.09
N TYR A 77 11.06 -8.51 -0.99
CA TYR A 77 12.43 -8.98 -0.79
C TYR A 77 12.77 -10.19 -1.67
N ALA A 78 11.82 -11.09 -1.90
CA ALA A 78 12.00 -12.17 -2.86
C ALA A 78 12.20 -11.61 -4.28
N VAL A 79 11.37 -10.66 -4.70
CA VAL A 79 11.52 -9.96 -6.00
C VAL A 79 12.88 -9.27 -6.08
N PHE A 80 13.27 -8.49 -5.06
CA PHE A 80 14.58 -7.86 -4.98
C PHE A 80 15.72 -8.85 -5.25
N LEU A 81 15.76 -9.95 -4.49
CA LEU A 81 16.83 -10.95 -4.62
C LEU A 81 16.84 -11.61 -6.00
N THR A 82 15.68 -11.93 -6.56
CA THR A 82 15.59 -12.55 -7.89
C THR A 82 16.15 -11.63 -8.98
N PHE A 83 15.74 -10.36 -9.01
CA PHE A 83 16.23 -9.40 -10.01
C PHE A 83 17.71 -9.05 -9.79
N SER A 84 18.16 -8.88 -8.54
CA SER A 84 19.58 -8.62 -8.27
C SER A 84 20.49 -9.79 -8.62
N ILE A 85 20.12 -11.03 -8.28
CA ILE A 85 20.89 -12.22 -8.67
C ILE A 85 20.91 -12.35 -10.18
N TRP A 86 19.78 -12.14 -10.84
CA TRP A 86 19.68 -12.22 -12.29
C TRP A 86 20.55 -11.17 -13.00
N SER A 87 20.48 -9.89 -12.60
CA SER A 87 21.37 -8.84 -13.12
C SER A 87 22.85 -9.16 -12.87
N ALA A 88 23.20 -9.71 -11.72
CA ALA A 88 24.58 -10.12 -11.42
C ALA A 88 25.08 -11.27 -12.31
N LEU A 89 24.22 -12.26 -12.60
CA LEU A 89 24.54 -13.38 -13.48
C LEU A 89 24.74 -12.92 -14.93
N VAL A 90 23.85 -12.06 -15.43
CA VAL A 90 23.96 -11.48 -16.78
C VAL A 90 25.20 -10.59 -16.88
N GLY A 91 25.47 -9.76 -15.86
CA GLY A 91 26.66 -8.91 -15.81
C GLY A 91 27.99 -9.68 -15.76
N LYS A 92 28.00 -10.95 -15.34
CA LYS A 92 29.18 -11.81 -15.37
C LYS A 92 29.51 -12.30 -16.79
N GLN A 93 28.55 -12.38 -17.70
CA GLN A 93 28.82 -12.90 -19.05
C GLN A 93 29.44 -11.83 -19.96
N ASN A 94 29.12 -10.55 -19.75
CA ASN A 94 29.51 -9.45 -20.63
C ASN A 94 30.32 -8.36 -19.90
N PHE A 95 31.56 -8.68 -19.53
CA PHE A 95 32.43 -7.79 -18.75
C PHE A 95 32.85 -6.50 -19.49
N GLN A 96 32.85 -6.46 -20.82
CA GLN A 96 33.41 -5.34 -21.58
C GLN A 96 32.47 -4.12 -21.73
N LEU A 97 31.24 -4.19 -21.21
CA LEU A 97 30.20 -3.18 -21.43
C LEU A 97 30.00 -2.21 -20.24
N PHE A 98 30.86 -2.27 -19.22
CA PHE A 98 30.81 -1.31 -18.12
C PHE A 98 31.42 0.02 -18.57
N ASN A 99 30.55 0.92 -19.02
CA ASN A 99 30.95 2.27 -19.40
C ASN A 99 30.46 3.25 -18.31
N PRO A 100 31.35 3.94 -17.57
CA PRO A 100 30.97 4.92 -16.56
C PRO A 100 30.46 6.20 -17.24
N MET A 101 29.28 6.15 -17.87
CA MET A 101 28.72 7.27 -18.65
C MET A 101 28.50 8.53 -17.82
N ASN A 102 28.23 8.39 -16.51
CA ASN A 102 27.92 9.53 -15.64
C ASN A 102 28.96 9.76 -14.53
N GLY A 103 30.02 8.95 -14.45
CA GLY A 103 31.06 9.04 -13.40
C GLY A 103 30.59 8.86 -11.94
N LEU A 104 29.28 8.84 -11.70
CA LEU A 104 28.64 8.77 -10.38
C LEU A 104 27.91 7.45 -10.14
N TYR A 105 27.47 6.76 -11.20
CA TYR A 105 26.74 5.51 -11.08
C TYR A 105 27.25 4.50 -12.11
N CYS A 106 27.51 3.29 -11.63
CA CYS A 106 27.72 2.13 -12.48
C CYS A 106 26.38 1.65 -13.01
N SER A 107 26.13 1.89 -14.29
CA SER A 107 24.97 1.34 -14.99
C SER A 107 25.42 0.20 -15.89
N LEU A 108 24.74 -0.95 -15.77
CA LEU A 108 24.98 -2.11 -16.61
C LEU A 108 24.30 -1.86 -17.97
N HIS A 109 25.02 -1.33 -18.95
CA HIS A 109 24.50 -1.18 -20.32
C HIS A 109 24.63 -2.49 -21.11
N VAL A 110 24.19 -3.61 -20.52
CA VAL A 110 24.26 -4.93 -21.14
C VAL A 110 22.94 -5.24 -21.86
N ASP A 111 23.07 -5.85 -23.02
CA ASP A 111 22.05 -6.16 -24.03
C ASP A 111 20.64 -6.46 -23.49
N GLY A 112 19.64 -5.98 -24.24
CA GLY A 112 18.22 -6.37 -24.27
C GLY A 112 17.50 -6.55 -22.93
N PHE A 113 17.91 -7.54 -22.14
CA PHE A 113 17.28 -7.91 -20.89
C PHE A 113 17.37 -6.81 -19.82
N SER A 114 18.57 -6.25 -19.55
CA SER A 114 18.70 -5.22 -18.50
C SER A 114 17.97 -3.93 -18.91
N ARG A 115 18.03 -3.62 -20.22
CA ARG A 115 17.43 -2.42 -20.82
C ARG A 115 15.91 -2.47 -20.89
N TYR A 116 15.33 -3.62 -21.25
CA TYR A 116 13.88 -3.73 -21.46
C TYR A 116 13.18 -4.56 -20.38
N GLY A 117 13.81 -5.60 -19.85
CA GLY A 117 13.18 -6.53 -18.90
C GLY A 117 12.78 -5.88 -17.58
N ILE A 118 13.72 -5.20 -16.91
CA ILE A 118 13.45 -4.54 -15.63
C ILE A 118 12.45 -3.39 -15.80
N PRO A 119 12.64 -2.44 -16.75
CA PRO A 119 11.67 -1.37 -16.95
C PRO A 119 10.31 -1.89 -17.40
N ALA A 120 10.23 -2.96 -18.20
CA ALA A 120 8.96 -3.58 -18.58
C ALA A 120 8.21 -4.15 -17.37
N TYR A 121 8.90 -4.89 -16.50
CA TYR A 121 8.30 -5.40 -15.27
C TYR A 121 7.77 -4.27 -14.39
N CYS A 122 8.60 -3.27 -14.12
CA CYS A 122 8.20 -2.11 -13.32
C CYS A 122 7.03 -1.37 -13.95
N THR A 123 7.06 -1.15 -15.27
CA THR A 123 5.97 -0.49 -16.01
C THR A 123 4.67 -1.28 -15.93
N ALA A 124 4.73 -2.61 -16.08
CA ALA A 124 3.55 -3.48 -15.96
C ALA A 124 2.92 -3.39 -14.57
N ILE A 125 3.73 -3.47 -13.50
CA ILE A 125 3.25 -3.30 -12.12
C ILE A 125 2.67 -1.91 -11.89
N MET A 126 3.28 -0.86 -12.44
CA MET A 126 2.77 0.51 -12.35
C MET A 126 1.43 0.70 -13.06
N ILE A 127 1.24 0.07 -14.23
CA ILE A 127 -0.06 0.06 -14.92
C ILE A 127 -1.13 -0.60 -14.04
N VAL A 128 -0.82 -1.76 -13.45
CA VAL A 128 -1.75 -2.45 -12.54
C VAL A 128 -2.08 -1.56 -11.34
N LEU A 129 -1.08 -0.91 -10.74
CA LEU A 129 -1.27 0.05 -9.64
C LEU A 129 -2.16 1.23 -10.03
N LEU A 130 -2.02 1.78 -11.23
CA LEU A 130 -2.87 2.85 -11.76
C LEU A 130 -4.30 2.36 -11.96
N CYS A 131 -4.50 1.17 -12.53
CA CYS A 131 -5.82 0.55 -12.67
C CYS A 131 -6.50 0.34 -11.31
N LEU A 132 -5.77 -0.16 -10.32
CA LEU A 132 -6.29 -0.33 -8.95
C LEU A 132 -6.65 1.01 -8.31
N GLN A 133 -5.84 2.06 -8.48
CA GLN A 133 -6.18 3.40 -7.98
C GLN A 133 -7.47 3.93 -8.61
N VAL A 134 -7.60 3.82 -9.93
CA VAL A 134 -8.82 4.26 -10.64
C VAL A 134 -10.02 3.45 -10.16
N ALA A 135 -9.88 2.14 -9.97
CA ALA A 135 -10.95 1.29 -9.46
C ALA A 135 -11.37 1.69 -8.03
N ILE A 136 -10.41 1.94 -7.13
CA ILE A 136 -10.67 2.43 -5.77
C ILE A 136 -11.37 3.78 -5.81
N LEU A 137 -10.91 4.70 -6.65
CA LEU A 137 -11.50 6.02 -6.82
C LEU A 137 -12.95 5.89 -7.32
N VAL A 138 -13.21 5.12 -8.37
CA VAL A 138 -14.55 4.89 -8.91
C VAL A 138 -15.47 4.27 -7.86
N LYS A 139 -15.02 3.23 -7.15
CA LYS A 139 -15.80 2.61 -6.07
C LYS A 139 -16.10 3.61 -4.95
N TYR A 140 -15.13 4.45 -4.60
CA TYR A 140 -15.32 5.52 -3.63
C TYR A 140 -16.38 6.53 -4.08
N TRP A 141 -16.32 7.01 -5.33
CA TRP A 141 -17.33 7.91 -5.89
C TRP A 141 -18.72 7.28 -5.93
N GLN A 142 -18.82 6.01 -6.34
CA GLN A 142 -20.08 5.27 -6.34
C GLN A 142 -20.66 5.11 -4.94
N THR A 143 -19.82 4.75 -3.97
CA THR A 143 -20.23 4.59 -2.57
C THR A 143 -20.71 5.91 -1.99
N ARG A 144 -20.00 7.00 -2.31
CA ARG A 144 -20.39 8.36 -1.93
C ARG A 144 -21.72 8.76 -2.55
N ALA A 145 -21.92 8.51 -3.84
CA ALA A 145 -23.17 8.84 -4.53
C ALA A 145 -24.38 8.07 -3.96
N LYS A 146 -24.17 6.82 -3.55
CA LYS A 146 -25.21 6.03 -2.85
C LYS A 146 -25.46 6.58 -1.44
N ALA A 147 -24.39 6.86 -0.68
CA ALA A 147 -24.50 7.40 0.67
C ALA A 147 -25.15 8.79 0.72
N SER A 148 -24.85 9.67 -0.24
CA SER A 148 -25.46 11.00 -0.32
C SER A 148 -26.97 10.97 -0.59
N ARG A 149 -27.46 9.91 -1.24
CA ARG A 149 -28.89 9.70 -1.46
C ARG A 149 -29.58 9.15 -0.20
N ALA A 150 -28.90 8.30 0.56
CA ALA A 150 -29.47 7.67 1.75
C ALA A 150 -29.44 8.57 3.00
N PHE A 151 -28.41 9.40 3.15
CA PHE A 151 -28.21 10.25 4.34
C PHE A 151 -27.85 11.67 3.95
N THR A 152 -28.86 12.48 3.66
CA THR A 152 -28.70 13.92 3.36
C THR A 152 -28.21 14.73 4.56
N LEU A 153 -28.37 14.24 5.79
CA LEU A 153 -28.04 14.97 7.02
C LEU A 153 -26.58 14.81 7.50
N LEU A 154 -25.86 13.75 7.07
CA LEU A 154 -24.50 13.51 7.56
C LEU A 154 -23.46 14.04 6.56
N LYS A 155 -23.07 15.31 6.74
CA LYS A 155 -22.04 15.97 5.94
C LYS A 155 -20.65 15.40 6.30
N ARG A 156 -20.32 14.22 5.76
CA ARG A 156 -19.00 13.60 5.95
C ARG A 156 -17.97 14.31 5.08
N GLU A 157 -17.16 15.17 5.71
CA GLU A 157 -16.03 15.82 5.03
C GLU A 157 -14.97 14.76 4.68
N ILE A 158 -14.47 14.82 3.44
CA ILE A 158 -13.34 13.96 3.05
C ILE A 158 -12.13 14.53 3.78
N PRO A 159 -11.35 13.72 4.51
CA PRO A 159 -10.09 14.21 5.04
C PRO A 159 -9.22 14.66 3.86
N PHE A 160 -8.90 15.95 3.80
CA PHE A 160 -8.08 16.56 2.75
C PHE A 160 -6.75 15.82 2.52
N SER A 161 -6.19 15.22 3.59
CA SER A 161 -5.00 14.39 3.53
C SER A 161 -5.11 13.18 2.60
N LEU A 162 -6.30 12.56 2.50
CA LEU A 162 -6.51 11.39 1.65
C LEU A 162 -6.52 11.81 0.17
N ILE A 163 -7.19 12.92 -0.15
CA ILE A 163 -7.22 13.47 -1.52
C ILE A 163 -5.80 13.85 -1.96
N LEU A 164 -5.07 14.55 -1.10
CA LEU A 164 -3.70 14.98 -1.38
C LEU A 164 -2.73 13.80 -1.53
N ARG A 165 -2.85 12.77 -0.68
CA ARG A 165 -2.04 11.54 -0.82
C ARG A 165 -2.31 10.82 -2.13
N MET A 166 -3.58 10.70 -2.52
CA MET A 166 -3.95 10.06 -3.79
C MET A 166 -3.52 10.88 -5.00
N SER A 167 -3.63 12.22 -4.96
CA SER A 167 -3.17 13.06 -6.07
C SER A 167 -1.65 13.00 -6.23
N LEU A 168 -0.89 13.06 -5.13
CA LEU A 168 0.57 12.92 -5.16
C LEU A 168 1.01 11.55 -5.68
N PHE A 169 0.36 10.47 -5.24
CA PHE A 169 0.67 9.13 -5.72
C PHE A 169 0.36 8.98 -7.22
N SER A 170 -0.74 9.56 -7.70
CA SER A 170 -1.10 9.56 -9.12
C SER A 170 -0.08 10.34 -9.96
N VAL A 171 0.31 11.55 -9.53
CA VAL A 171 1.35 12.33 -10.23
C VAL A 171 2.68 11.60 -10.25
N ALA A 172 3.12 11.05 -9.11
CA ALA A 172 4.34 10.25 -9.03
C ALA A 172 4.28 9.02 -9.95
N SER A 173 3.12 8.36 -10.02
CA SER A 173 2.92 7.20 -10.89
C SER A 173 3.03 7.56 -12.37
N ILE A 174 2.47 8.70 -12.78
CA ILE A 174 2.59 9.21 -14.16
C ILE A 174 4.03 9.55 -14.49
N LEU A 175 4.76 10.19 -13.58
CA LEU A 175 6.18 10.52 -13.78
C LEU A 175 7.02 9.25 -13.94
N VAL A 176 6.88 8.27 -13.05
CA VAL A 176 7.60 6.98 -13.13
C VAL A 176 7.19 6.19 -14.38
N PHE A 177 5.91 6.23 -14.77
CA PHE A 177 5.47 5.62 -16.02
C PHE A 177 6.13 6.28 -17.23
N SER A 178 6.19 7.62 -17.25
CA SER A 178 6.84 8.37 -18.33
C SER A 178 8.32 8.04 -18.47
N THR A 179 9.04 7.84 -17.36
CA THR A 179 10.45 7.45 -17.40
C THR A 179 10.60 6.02 -17.94
N GLY A 180 9.72 5.09 -17.54
CA GLY A 180 9.70 3.74 -18.09
C GLY A 180 9.53 3.71 -19.61
N VAL A 181 8.60 4.52 -20.14
CA VAL A 181 8.38 4.67 -21.60
C VAL A 181 9.60 5.29 -22.30
N LEU A 182 10.20 6.33 -21.71
CA LEU A 182 11.41 6.96 -22.27
C LEU A 182 12.61 6.02 -22.28
N PHE A 183 12.80 5.21 -21.23
CA PHE A 183 13.85 4.18 -21.20
C PHE A 183 13.67 3.16 -22.32
N MET A 184 12.42 2.80 -22.66
CA MET A 184 12.14 1.91 -23.80
C MET A 184 12.32 2.57 -25.16
N SER A 185 12.27 3.91 -25.25
CA SER A 185 12.35 4.65 -26.51
C SER A 185 13.78 4.90 -27.00
N ASP A 186 14.79 4.36 -26.31
CA ASP A 186 16.22 4.53 -26.62
C ASP A 186 16.72 5.98 -26.63
N LEU A 187 15.91 6.93 -26.15
CA LEU A 187 16.27 8.33 -26.03
C LEU A 187 16.97 8.55 -24.68
N LEU A 188 18.31 8.65 -24.70
CA LEU A 188 19.09 9.08 -23.54
C LEU A 188 18.79 10.55 -23.24
N THR A 189 17.74 10.79 -22.47
CA THR A 189 17.36 12.12 -21.97
C THR A 189 17.75 12.24 -20.50
N PRO A 190 18.07 13.45 -19.99
CA PRO A 190 18.35 13.66 -18.57
C PRO A 190 17.10 13.51 -17.67
N TRP A 191 15.93 13.35 -18.28
CA TRP A 191 14.63 13.33 -17.59
C TRP A 191 14.49 12.24 -16.51
N PRO A 192 14.86 10.97 -16.73
CA PRO A 192 14.70 9.92 -15.72
C PRO A 192 15.50 10.19 -14.45
N TYR A 193 16.70 10.77 -14.57
CA TYR A 193 17.54 11.13 -13.43
C TYR A 193 16.92 12.24 -12.58
N ILE A 194 16.24 13.21 -13.22
CA ILE A 194 15.51 14.28 -12.50
C ILE A 194 14.33 13.68 -11.73
N VAL A 195 13.57 12.78 -12.35
CA VAL A 195 12.45 12.10 -11.70
C VAL A 195 12.93 11.26 -10.52
N GLU A 196 14.02 10.51 -10.70
CA GLU A 196 14.64 9.71 -9.64
C GLU A 196 15.08 10.57 -8.45
N ALA A 197 15.73 11.72 -8.71
CA ALA A 197 16.11 12.68 -7.67
C ALA A 197 14.91 13.35 -6.98
N ALA A 198 13.74 13.41 -7.63
CA ALA A 198 12.51 13.95 -7.06
C ALA A 198 11.76 12.94 -6.17
N LEU A 199 12.02 11.63 -6.30
CA LEU A 199 11.31 10.59 -5.53
C LEU A 199 11.45 10.74 -4.00
N PRO A 200 12.64 11.02 -3.43
CA PRO A 200 12.78 11.26 -1.99
C PRO A 200 12.00 12.50 -1.53
N LEU A 201 11.99 13.57 -2.33
CA LEU A 201 11.21 14.78 -2.04
C LEU A 201 9.71 14.48 -2.06
N LEU A 202 9.24 13.71 -3.04
CA LEU A 202 7.85 13.24 -3.10
C LEU A 202 7.49 12.38 -1.90
N ALA A 203 8.38 11.48 -1.47
CA ALA A 203 8.15 10.67 -0.27
C ALA A 203 8.04 11.55 0.98
N VAL A 204 8.93 12.54 1.15
CA VAL A 204 8.85 13.52 2.25
C VAL A 204 7.55 14.32 2.17
N CYS A 205 7.10 14.72 0.98
CA CYS A 205 5.82 15.40 0.81
C CYS A 205 4.64 14.50 1.18
N ILE A 206 4.63 13.24 0.74
CA ILE A 206 3.52 12.30 1.00
C ILE A 206 3.43 11.95 2.49
N PHE A 207 4.55 11.59 3.12
CA PHE A 207 4.58 11.21 4.53
C PHE A 207 4.54 12.43 5.45
N GLY A 208 5.20 13.51 5.07
CA GLY A 208 5.28 14.75 5.84
C GLY A 208 3.99 15.56 5.85
N THR A 209 3.08 15.37 4.89
CA THR A 209 1.77 16.05 4.90
C THR A 209 0.72 15.39 5.81
N GLN A 210 1.03 14.24 6.41
CA GLN A 210 0.16 13.64 7.41
C GLN A 210 0.12 14.54 8.64
N LYS A 211 -1.07 15.04 8.99
CA LYS A 211 -1.28 15.93 10.15
C LYS A 211 -0.69 15.36 11.43
N ASP A 212 -0.73 14.04 11.59
CA ASP A 212 -0.16 13.35 12.75
C ASP A 212 1.36 13.47 12.79
N LEU A 213 2.03 13.35 11.64
CA LEU A 213 3.49 13.51 11.55
C LEU A 213 3.88 14.97 11.78
N VAL A 214 3.17 15.92 11.16
CA VAL A 214 3.39 17.36 11.37
C VAL A 214 3.15 17.72 12.82
N ALA A 215 2.11 17.19 13.46
CA ALA A 215 1.82 17.44 14.87
C ALA A 215 2.95 16.90 15.76
N VAL A 216 3.44 15.68 15.52
CA VAL A 216 4.58 15.13 16.25
C VAL A 216 5.86 15.95 16.05
N TRP A 217 6.12 16.41 14.82
CA TRP A 217 7.30 17.23 14.50
C TRP A 217 7.19 18.65 15.04
N ALA A 218 6.02 19.29 14.95
CA ALA A 218 5.78 20.65 15.43
C ALA A 218 5.63 20.71 16.95
N CYS A 219 5.10 19.66 17.59
CA CYS A 219 4.96 19.57 19.05
C CYS A 219 6.20 19.01 19.76
N ARG A 220 7.35 18.88 19.10
CA ARG A 220 8.64 18.44 19.68
C ARG A 220 9.17 19.28 20.85
N ARG A 221 8.43 20.30 21.33
CA ARG A 221 8.84 21.17 22.44
C ARG A 221 7.97 21.16 23.69
N HIS A 222 6.85 20.44 23.74
CA HIS A 222 6.15 20.29 25.02
C HIS A 222 5.64 18.86 25.21
N PRO A 223 6.23 18.09 26.15
CA PRO A 223 5.57 16.90 26.67
C PRO A 223 4.32 17.37 27.39
N LYS A 224 3.22 17.52 26.65
CA LYS A 224 1.90 17.57 27.26
C LYS A 224 1.72 16.19 27.84
N LYS A 225 1.74 16.08 29.18
CA LYS A 225 1.23 14.90 29.88
C LYS A 225 -0.10 14.58 29.21
N ILE A 226 -0.15 13.48 28.45
CA ILE A 226 -1.39 13.00 27.85
C ILE A 226 -2.35 12.96 29.04
N PRO A 227 -3.38 13.81 29.10
CA PRO A 227 -4.40 13.67 30.12
C PRO A 227 -4.89 12.26 29.89
N SER A 228 -4.61 11.37 30.85
CA SER A 228 -5.22 10.06 30.90
C SER A 228 -6.67 10.28 30.50
N LEU A 229 -7.05 9.77 29.32
CA LEU A 229 -8.43 9.78 28.88
C LEU A 229 -9.15 9.09 30.03
N GLN A 230 -9.71 9.89 30.94
CA GLN A 230 -10.81 9.48 31.79
C GLN A 230 -11.87 9.18 30.74
N LEU A 231 -11.86 7.94 30.27
CA LEU A 231 -13.02 7.36 29.67
C LEU A 231 -14.12 7.73 30.66
N PRO A 232 -15.11 8.56 30.28
CA PRO A 232 -16.24 8.75 31.15
C PRO A 232 -16.69 7.34 31.53
N ASP A 233 -16.90 7.10 32.83
CA ASP A 233 -17.56 5.90 33.33
C ASP A 233 -18.96 5.88 32.71
N ILE A 234 -19.02 5.50 31.44
CA ILE A 234 -20.18 4.96 30.81
C ILE A 234 -20.29 3.65 31.55
N ALA A 235 -21.07 3.69 32.63
CA ALA A 235 -21.61 2.51 33.27
C ALA A 235 -22.28 1.73 32.14
N ILE A 236 -21.52 0.83 31.52
CA ILE A 236 -22.07 -0.20 30.66
C ILE A 236 -23.01 -0.91 31.65
N PRO A 237 -24.34 -0.80 31.48
CA PRO A 237 -25.24 -1.54 32.34
C PRO A 237 -24.79 -2.99 32.18
N SER A 238 -24.24 -3.55 33.27
CA SER A 238 -23.85 -4.94 33.29
C SER A 238 -25.11 -5.68 32.87
N ALA A 239 -25.10 -6.20 31.66
CA ALA A 239 -26.05 -7.20 31.23
C ALA A 239 -25.75 -8.38 32.16
N HIS A 240 -26.41 -8.35 33.30
CA HIS A 240 -26.44 -9.44 34.24
C HIS A 240 -26.95 -10.62 33.41
N VAL A 241 -26.02 -11.49 33.01
CA VAL A 241 -26.34 -12.76 32.39
C VAL A 241 -27.11 -13.50 33.47
N HIS A 242 -28.43 -13.39 33.43
CA HIS A 242 -29.32 -14.25 34.19
C HIS A 242 -28.99 -15.67 33.75
N HIS A 243 -28.25 -16.37 34.59
CA HIS A 243 -28.02 -17.79 34.47
C HIS A 243 -29.39 -18.47 34.62
N PRO A 244 -29.92 -19.13 33.58
CA PRO A 244 -31.18 -19.87 33.68
C PRO A 244 -30.84 -21.21 34.33
N SER A 245 -30.70 -21.24 35.64
CA SER A 245 -30.47 -22.48 36.39
C SER A 245 -31.47 -22.71 37.52
N ASP A 246 -32.34 -21.74 37.81
CA ASP A 246 -33.39 -21.87 38.82
C ASP A 246 -34.78 -21.77 38.18
N LEU A 247 -35.16 -22.81 37.44
CA LEU A 247 -36.56 -23.06 37.07
C LEU A 247 -36.88 -24.54 37.35
N VAL A 248 -36.71 -24.91 38.62
CA VAL A 248 -37.28 -26.11 39.21
C VAL A 248 -38.71 -25.78 39.65
N LEU A 249 -39.65 -26.43 38.95
CA LEU A 249 -41.02 -26.77 39.33
C LEU A 249 -41.78 -25.83 40.28
N SER A 250 -42.75 -25.11 39.70
CA SER A 250 -44.07 -25.04 40.31
C SER A 250 -45.13 -25.02 39.21
N ALA A 251 -45.66 -26.21 38.94
CA ALA A 251 -46.85 -26.40 38.13
C ALA A 251 -48.07 -26.16 39.02
N SER A 252 -48.83 -25.11 38.73
CA SER A 252 -50.27 -25.09 39.03
C SER A 252 -50.95 -24.17 38.03
N GLY A 253 -51.93 -24.73 37.33
CA GLY A 253 -52.38 -24.27 36.04
C GLY A 253 -53.19 -22.98 36.04
N SER A 254 -53.28 -22.41 34.85
CA SER A 254 -54.52 -21.81 34.37
C SER A 254 -54.48 -21.78 32.85
N MET A 255 -55.44 -22.48 32.28
CA MET A 255 -55.66 -22.67 30.86
C MET A 255 -56.35 -21.42 30.31
N THR A 256 -55.61 -20.55 29.62
CA THR A 256 -56.20 -19.55 28.72
C THR A 256 -55.69 -19.75 27.30
N ARG A 257 -56.60 -20.35 26.54
CA ARG A 257 -56.68 -20.40 25.09
C ARG A 257 -56.41 -19.00 24.51
N PHE A 258 -55.34 -18.84 23.73
CA PHE A 258 -55.16 -17.68 22.88
C PHE A 258 -55.09 -18.08 21.42
N GLU A 259 -55.89 -17.34 20.68
CA GLU A 259 -56.32 -17.51 19.31
C GLU A 259 -55.17 -17.48 18.30
N SER A 260 -55.21 -18.43 17.38
CA SER A 260 -54.39 -18.49 16.17
C SER A 260 -54.60 -17.25 15.30
N ALA A 261 -53.53 -16.48 15.07
CA ALA A 261 -53.47 -15.47 14.03
C ALA A 261 -52.89 -16.07 12.72
N PRO A 262 -53.38 -15.63 11.54
CA PRO A 262 -53.15 -16.30 10.26
C PRO A 262 -51.74 -16.07 9.67
N PRO A 263 -51.20 -17.04 8.91
CA PRO A 263 -49.95 -16.91 8.19
C PRO A 263 -50.20 -16.24 6.84
N SER A 264 -49.96 -14.93 6.74
CA SER A 264 -49.80 -14.29 5.44
C SER A 264 -49.01 -12.99 5.56
N ALA A 265 -48.00 -12.86 4.70
CA ALA A 265 -47.19 -11.66 4.42
C ALA A 265 -45.83 -11.52 5.12
N VAL A 266 -44.95 -12.52 4.98
CA VAL A 266 -43.49 -12.26 5.02
C VAL A 266 -42.79 -13.06 3.91
N GLU A 267 -43.24 -12.87 2.67
CA GLU A 267 -42.57 -13.46 1.49
C GLU A 267 -42.70 -12.52 0.29
N ARG A 268 -41.97 -11.38 0.28
CA ARG A 268 -41.74 -10.62 -0.96
C ARG A 268 -40.62 -9.58 -1.03
N VAL A 269 -39.65 -9.50 -0.11
CA VAL A 269 -38.63 -8.41 -0.15
C VAL A 269 -37.18 -8.89 -0.30
N THR A 270 -36.94 -10.17 -0.63
CA THR A 270 -35.56 -10.71 -0.71
C THR A 270 -35.11 -11.21 -2.08
N ARG A 271 -35.86 -10.95 -3.18
CA ARG A 271 -35.49 -11.47 -4.52
C ARG A 271 -34.88 -10.51 -5.53
N ASN A 272 -34.75 -9.21 -5.24
CA ASN A 272 -34.34 -8.24 -6.27
C ASN A 272 -32.92 -7.65 -6.14
N VAL A 273 -31.99 -8.29 -5.41
CA VAL A 273 -30.62 -7.74 -5.23
C VAL A 273 -29.50 -8.68 -5.73
N VAL A 274 -29.81 -9.80 -6.38
CA VAL A 274 -28.79 -10.80 -6.80
C VAL A 274 -28.57 -10.88 -8.32
N LEU A 275 -29.14 -9.98 -9.12
CA LEU A 275 -28.92 -9.94 -10.57
C LEU A 275 -28.51 -8.53 -11.01
N GLU A 276 -27.28 -8.13 -10.67
CA GLU A 276 -26.45 -7.19 -11.43
C GLU A 276 -25.08 -7.06 -10.75
N VAL A 277 -24.24 -8.07 -10.93
CA VAL A 277 -22.78 -7.99 -10.87
C VAL A 277 -22.23 -8.90 -11.97
#